data_AF-A0A3B1DWQ1-F1
#
_entry.id   AF-A0A3B1DWQ1-F1
#
_cell.length_a   1.000
_cell.length_b   1.000
_cell.length_c   1.000
_cell.angle_alpha   90.00
_cell.angle_beta   90.00
_cell.angle_gamma   90.00
#
_symmetry.space_group_name_H-M   'P 1'
#
loop_
_entity.id
_entity.type
_entity.pdbx_description
1 polymer ?
#
loop_
_entity_poly.entity_id
_entity_poly.type
_entity_poly.pdbx_seq_one_letter_code
_entity_poly.pdbx_strand_id
1 'polypeptide(L)'
;MVSAESWRALFENWPESIPSEGIVTTTHGESIPFVNYLISGGILLLERDKPDTFGARKVMLVYEAIASVKITSPMELARFQVMGFQPPF
;
A
#
# COMPACT_ATOMS: atom_id res chain seq x y z
N MET A 1 -10.62 -6.53 11.36
CA MET A 1 -9.86 -6.30 12.61
C MET A 1 -8.38 -6.63 12.44
N VAL A 2 -7.93 -7.89 12.45
CA VAL A 2 -6.47 -8.22 12.34
C VAL A 2 -5.80 -7.71 11.06
N SER A 3 -6.49 -7.80 9.91
CA SER A 3 -5.94 -7.35 8.62
C SER A 3 -5.74 -5.84 8.53
N ALA A 4 -6.64 -5.04 9.09
CA ALA A 4 -6.58 -3.58 9.04
C ALA A 4 -5.42 -3.04 9.90
N GLU A 5 -5.23 -3.59 11.10
CA GLU A 5 -4.08 -3.27 11.95
C GLU A 5 -2.77 -3.68 11.29
N SER A 6 -2.74 -4.84 10.63
CA SER A 6 -1.55 -5.31 9.90
C SER A 6 -1.19 -4.37 8.74
N TRP A 7 -2.17 -3.95 7.94
CA TRP A 7 -1.93 -2.96 6.87
C TRP A 7 -1.48 -1.62 7.42
N ARG A 8 -2.13 -1.14 8.48
CA ARG A 8 -1.74 0.11 9.13
C ARG A 8 -0.29 0.04 9.61
N ALA A 9 0.09 -1.00 10.33
CA ALA A 9 1.46 -1.19 10.80
C ALA A 9 2.47 -1.25 9.64
N LEU A 10 2.10 -1.88 8.52
CA LEU A 10 2.95 -1.96 7.33
C LEU A 10 3.19 -0.58 6.69
N PHE A 11 2.14 0.24 6.52
CA PHE A 11 2.28 1.60 5.97
C PHE A 11 2.95 2.58 6.94
N GLU A 12 2.76 2.41 8.25
CA GLU A 12 3.44 3.21 9.29
C GLU A 12 4.94 2.91 9.39
N ASN A 13 5.37 1.70 9.05
CA ASN A 13 6.76 1.24 9.16
C ASN A 13 7.40 0.93 7.79
N TRP A 14 6.92 1.58 6.73
CA TRP A 14 7.46 1.36 5.39
C TRP A 14 8.92 1.81 5.31
N PRO A 15 9.85 0.93 4.92
CA PRO A 15 11.27 1.27 4.88
C PRO A 15 11.59 2.30 3.79
N GLU A 16 12.46 3.27 4.08
CA GLU A 16 12.95 4.25 3.10
C GLU A 16 13.67 3.60 1.89
N SER A 17 14.18 2.38 2.06
CA SER A 17 14.85 1.61 1.02
C SER A 17 13.91 0.96 0.00
N ILE A 18 12.59 0.99 0.26
CA ILE A 18 11.56 0.43 -0.60
C ILE A 18 10.75 1.60 -1.17
N PRO A 19 10.67 1.76 -2.50
CA PRO A 19 9.83 2.78 -3.12
C PRO A 19 8.38 2.69 -2.62
N SER A 20 7.81 3.82 -2.20
CA SER A 20 6.42 3.95 -1.75
C SER A 20 5.45 3.97 -2.93
N GLU A 21 5.54 2.97 -3.80
CA GLU A 21 4.74 2.83 -5.01
C GLU A 21 4.18 1.41 -5.15
N GLY A 22 3.05 1.30 -5.85
CA GLY A 22 2.41 0.02 -6.09
C GLY A 22 0.95 0.16 -6.46
N ILE A 23 0.19 -0.90 -6.22
CA ILE A 23 -1.25 -0.94 -6.46
C ILE A 23 -1.95 -1.47 -5.21
N VAL A 24 -2.80 -0.65 -4.61
CA VAL A 24 -3.75 -1.10 -3.59
C VAL A 24 -4.96 -1.69 -4.29
N THR A 25 -5.32 -2.93 -3.97
CA THR A 25 -6.59 -3.53 -4.39
C THR A 25 -7.56 -3.48 -3.23
N THR A 26 -8.76 -2.93 -3.45
CA THR A 26 -9.77 -2.85 -2.41
C THR A 26 -10.58 -4.14 -2.30
N THR A 27 -11.28 -4.32 -1.18
CA THR A 27 -12.25 -5.42 -0.98
C THR A 27 -13.39 -5.42 -2.00
N HIS A 28 -13.62 -4.30 -2.69
CA HIS A 28 -14.59 -4.16 -3.77
C HIS A 28 -13.99 -4.41 -5.17
N GLY A 29 -12.72 -4.79 -5.25
CA GLY A 29 -12.03 -5.11 -6.51
C GLY A 29 -11.46 -3.91 -7.26
N GLU A 30 -11.49 -2.70 -6.69
CA GLU A 30 -10.87 -1.53 -7.29
C GLU A 30 -9.34 -1.63 -7.20
N SER A 31 -8.63 -1.31 -8.29
CA SER A 31 -7.17 -1.22 -8.31
C SER A 31 -6.73 0.24 -8.33
N ILE A 32 -6.09 0.69 -7.25
CA ILE A 32 -5.63 2.05 -7.04
C ILE A 32 -4.10 2.08 -7.14
N PRO A 33 -3.52 2.46 -8.29
CA PRO A 33 -2.09 2.68 -8.40
C PRO A 33 -1.67 3.90 -7.57
N PHE A 34 -0.54 3.83 -6.87
CA PHE A 34 0.00 4.93 -6.09
C PHE A 34 1.51 5.05 -6.27
N VAL A 35 2.02 6.28 -6.11
CA VAL A 35 3.46 6.61 -6.15
C VAL A 35 3.95 7.28 -4.85
N ASN A 36 3.02 7.62 -3.96
CA ASN A 36 3.31 8.11 -2.63
C ASN A 36 2.07 7.93 -1.73
N TYR A 37 2.21 8.10 -0.42
CA TYR A 37 1.09 8.07 0.50
C TYR A 37 1.33 8.88 1.77
N LEU A 38 0.25 9.20 2.48
CA LEU A 38 0.28 9.71 3.85
C LEU A 38 -0.62 8.86 4.74
N ILE A 39 -0.24 8.76 6.00
CA ILE A 39 -0.98 8.01 7.03
C ILE A 39 -1.73 8.96 7.96
N SER A 40 -2.87 8.49 8.44
CA SER A 40 -3.63 9.05 9.56
C SER A 40 -4.19 7.90 10.39
N GLY A 41 -4.72 8.18 11.58
CA GLY A 41 -5.06 7.15 12.58
C GLY A 41 -5.86 5.96 12.03
N GLY A 42 -6.85 6.18 11.16
CA GLY A 42 -7.61 5.10 10.51
C GLY A 42 -7.69 5.17 8.99
N ILE A 43 -6.99 6.14 8.39
CA ILE A 43 -7.13 6.48 6.97
C ILE A 43 -5.75 6.49 6.31
N LEU A 44 -5.68 5.87 5.14
CA LEU A 44 -4.57 5.94 4.21
C LEU A 44 -4.93 6.92 3.09
N LEU A 45 -4.04 7.87 2.80
CA LEU A 45 -4.13 8.76 1.64
C LEU A 45 -3.12 8.30 0.59
N LEU A 46 -3.58 7.92 -0.59
CA LEU A 46 -2.75 7.51 -1.71
C LEU A 46 -2.63 8.64 -2.74
N GLU A 47 -1.42 8.88 -3.23
CA GLU A 47 -1.14 9.74 -4.37
C GLU A 47 -1.01 8.92 -5.65
N ARG A 48 -1.77 9.30 -6.68
CA ARG A 48 -1.69 8.70 -8.01
C ARG A 48 -0.82 9.57 -8.92
N ASP A 49 0.07 8.95 -9.68
CA ASP A 49 0.80 9.63 -10.77
C ASP A 49 -0.17 10.11 -11.87
N LYS A 50 -1.07 9.21 -12.28
CA LYS A 50 -2.10 9.47 -13.30
C LYS A 50 -3.48 9.59 -12.67
N PRO A 51 -4.31 10.54 -13.14
CA PRO A 51 -5.68 10.67 -12.66
C PRO A 51 -6.50 9.41 -12.99
N ASP A 52 -7.56 9.17 -12.22
CA ASP A 52 -8.57 8.18 -12.56
C ASP A 52 -9.53 8.67 -13.67
N THR A 53 -10.58 7.88 -13.95
CA THR A 53 -11.62 8.20 -14.94
C THR A 53 -12.42 9.46 -14.59
N PHE A 54 -12.38 9.92 -13.34
CA PHE A 54 -13.06 11.11 -12.84
C PHE A 54 -12.10 12.30 -12.60
N GLY A 55 -10.80 12.14 -12.91
CA GLY A 55 -9.80 13.18 -12.70
C GLY A 55 -9.15 13.19 -11.32
N ALA A 56 -9.50 12.26 -10.41
CA ALA A 56 -8.96 12.22 -9.06
C ALA A 56 -7.50 11.76 -9.05
N ARG A 57 -6.66 12.49 -8.30
CA ARG A 57 -5.23 12.19 -8.10
C ARG A 57 -4.89 11.77 -6.67
N LYS A 58 -5.88 11.82 -5.78
CA LYS A 58 -5.76 11.50 -4.37
C LYS A 58 -6.92 10.59 -3.99
N VAL A 59 -6.63 9.50 -3.29
CA VAL A 59 -7.64 8.56 -2.82
C VAL A 59 -7.47 8.40 -1.32
N MET A 60 -8.55 8.58 -0.56
CA MET A 60 -8.58 8.31 0.87
C MET A 60 -9.39 7.05 1.11
N LEU A 61 -8.84 6.11 1.88
CA LEU A 61 -9.52 4.88 2.23
C LEU A 61 -9.16 4.42 3.64
N VAL A 62 -10.08 3.68 4.26
CA VAL A 62 -9.81 3.00 5.53
C VAL A 62 -8.95 1.75 5.29
N TYR A 63 -8.10 1.39 6.25
CA TYR A 63 -7.26 0.19 6.13
C TYR A 63 -8.08 -1.11 5.99
N GLU A 64 -9.31 -1.14 6.52
CA GLU A 64 -10.24 -2.26 6.38
C GLU A 64 -10.67 -2.52 4.93
N ALA A 65 -10.59 -1.51 4.06
CA ALA A 65 -10.94 -1.65 2.65
C ALA A 65 -9.80 -2.26 1.82
N ILE A 66 -8.60 -2.48 2.39
CA ILE A 66 -7.45 -3.02 1.66
C ILE A 66 -7.53 -4.55 1.62
N ALA A 67 -7.66 -5.10 0.41
CA ALA A 67 -7.57 -6.53 0.18
C ALA A 67 -6.12 -6.99 -0.08
N SER A 68 -5.34 -6.20 -0.83
CA SER A 68 -3.93 -6.50 -1.11
C SER A 68 -3.14 -5.27 -1.52
N VAL A 69 -1.82 -5.29 -1.31
CA VAL A 69 -0.87 -4.34 -1.90
C VAL A 69 0.02 -5.10 -2.88
N LYS A 70 0.11 -4.63 -4.13
CA LYS A 70 0.98 -5.19 -5.17
C LYS A 70 2.17 -4.25 -5.37
N ILE A 71 3.39 -4.77 -5.26
CA ILE A 71 4.61 -4.00 -5.53
C ILE A 71 4.93 -4.07 -7.02
N THR A 72 5.08 -2.90 -7.65
CA THR A 72 5.37 -2.79 -9.09
C THR A 72 6.86 -2.68 -9.40
N SER A 73 7.67 -2.33 -8.40
CA SER A 73 9.12 -2.22 -8.54
C SER A 73 9.77 -3.62 -8.68
N PRO A 74 10.70 -3.82 -9.63
CA PRO A 74 11.36 -5.12 -9.86
C PRO A 74 12.45 -5.39 -8.82
N MET A 75 12.07 -5.48 -7.54
CA MET A 75 12.98 -5.68 -6.42
C MET A 75 13.12 -7.17 -6.05
N GLU A 76 14.30 -7.56 -5.60
CA GLU A 76 14.56 -8.89 -5.06
C GLU A 76 13.79 -9.13 -3.75
N LEU A 77 13.25 -10.34 -3.57
CA LEU A 77 12.47 -10.71 -2.37
C LEU A 77 13.23 -10.50 -1.05
N ALA A 78 14.56 -10.68 -1.06
CA ALA A 78 15.40 -10.46 0.11
C ALA A 78 15.30 -9.03 0.68
N ARG A 79 14.98 -8.03 -0.16
CA ARG A 79 14.78 -6.64 0.29
C ARG A 79 13.56 -6.49 1.20
N PHE A 80 12.56 -7.35 1.09
CA PHE A 80 11.34 -7.26 1.91
C PHE A 80 11.52 -7.89 3.30
N GLN A 81 12.67 -8.51 3.59
CA GLN A 81 12.95 -9.01 4.95
C GLN A 81 13.00 -7.89 5.99
N VAL A 82 13.38 -6.66 5.60
CA VAL A 82 13.33 -5.49 6.50
C VAL A 82 11.91 -5.09 6.89
N MET A 83 10.89 -5.55 6.16
CA MET A 83 9.47 -5.41 6.51
C MET A 83 8.94 -6.58 7.35
N GLY A 84 9.81 -7.52 7.75
CA GLY A 84 9.44 -8.67 8.58
C GLY A 84 9.05 -9.94 7.80
N PHE A 85 9.13 -9.94 6.46
CA PHE A 85 8.92 -11.17 5.68
C PHE A 85 10.09 -12.15 5.83
N GLN A 86 9.79 -13.44 5.82
CA GLN A 86 10.78 -14.51 5.99
C GLN A 86 10.65 -15.55 4.86
N PRO A 87 11.75 -16.19 4.43
CA PRO A 87 11.67 -17.32 3.50
C PRO A 87 10.86 -18.48 4.12
N PRO A 88 10.20 -19.31 3.31
CA PRO A 88 9.55 -20.52 3.81
C PRO A 88 10.59 -21.46 4.42
N PHE A 89 10.20 -22.15 5.49
CA PHE A 89 11.01 -23.19 6.14
C PHE A 89 11.08 -24.45 5.27
#